data_AF-A0A242BSX3-F1
#
_entry.id   AF-A0A242BSX3-F1
#
_cell.length_a   1.000
_cell.length_b   1.000
_cell.length_c   1.000
_cell.angle_alpha   90.00
_cell.angle_beta   90.00
_cell.angle_gamma   90.00
#
_symmetry.space_group_name_H-M   'P 1'
#
loop_
_entity.id
_entity.type
_entity.pdbx_description
1 polymer ?
#
loop_
_entity_poly.entity_id
_entity_poly.type
_entity_poly.pdbx_seq_one_letter_code
_entity_poly.pdbx_strand_id
1 'polypeptide(L)'
;MEELWNVLKPAEQVELKLRKLYTQHHFSPYHSNNFEEYRNYQQNDQFLRGSSIITFTGTDGRTMALKPDVTLSIAKNTPSGEARRVYYVEDVYRQDRQAGEYQKIDQIGLELIDQITWEDQLEVVKLAWESLAQVGKGTLDLSHMGILDGICQRFPEADRQKVLHCLRDKSSHGMDALTEKAGLSATEAEKLAKLVRLSGDFETKYQKAKELLAEYPQAQAGLAELKQLYQALQKEQLSASIRIRLDFSILNDADYYSGLLFQGFIEEARETILYGGRYDRLMSRQGKEQGAIGFGMKLNHVGQKVPTDNESSGYLNIALPKGRMGDAVYDLFTKAGVAAQGVFKDNRQLIFCDEENKLRFFLVKPSDVAIYVEHGVADIGVVGKDILMESKAEVIEFLDLHMGVCRLAVAARTDFEDDFSRPLRVSTKYPQITRQFYQGLGRSVELIQLHGSIELAPLLGLSDVIVDIVETGTTLKENDLEVIQDIAPSSARLVINHATWRFKQERIQTVIEKVREQL
;
A
#
# COMPACT_ATOMS: atom_id res chain seq x y z
N MET A 1 3.83 -35.65 22.56
CA MET A 1 4.34 -34.35 22.05
C MET A 1 4.00 -34.21 20.57
N GLU A 2 4.41 -35.13 19.69
CA GLU A 2 4.04 -35.10 18.26
C GLU A 2 2.52 -35.20 18.00
N GLU A 3 1.79 -36.01 18.77
CA GLU A 3 0.32 -36.08 18.64
C GLU A 3 -0.38 -34.76 19.00
N LEU A 4 0.13 -34.03 20.00
CA LEU A 4 -0.40 -32.72 20.40
C LEU A 4 -0.05 -31.63 19.37
N TRP A 5 1.10 -31.76 18.70
CA TRP A 5 1.53 -30.83 17.67
C TRP A 5 0.56 -30.79 16.49
N ASN A 6 0.05 -31.96 16.08
CA ASN A 6 -0.87 -32.09 14.95
C ASN A 6 -2.30 -31.57 15.23
N VAL A 7 -2.63 -31.28 16.49
CA VAL A 7 -3.92 -30.67 16.87
C VAL A 7 -3.92 -29.16 16.63
N LEU A 8 -2.75 -28.53 16.67
CA LEU A 8 -2.59 -27.09 16.48
C LEU A 8 -2.82 -26.69 15.03
N LYS A 9 -3.51 -25.58 14.81
CA LYS A 9 -3.61 -24.92 13.51
C LYS A 9 -2.21 -24.52 13.02
N PRO A 10 -1.97 -24.42 11.70
CA PRO A 10 -0.68 -23.97 11.17
C PRO A 10 -0.18 -22.65 11.78
N ALA A 11 -1.08 -21.67 11.96
CA ALA A 11 -0.75 -20.39 12.59
C ALA A 11 -0.27 -20.54 14.04
N GLU A 12 -0.93 -21.41 14.84
CA GLU A 12 -0.53 -21.69 16.23
C GLU A 12 0.81 -22.42 16.30
N GLN A 13 1.07 -23.34 15.37
CA GLN A 13 2.36 -24.02 15.25
C GLN A 13 3.48 -23.03 14.94
N VAL A 14 3.25 -22.09 14.01
CA VAL A 14 4.21 -21.04 13.68
C VAL A 14 4.41 -20.11 14.88
N GLU A 15 3.34 -19.65 15.53
CA GLU A 15 3.41 -18.81 16.72
C GLU A 15 4.31 -19.45 17.80
N LEU A 16 4.12 -20.74 18.13
CA LEU A 16 4.94 -21.43 19.12
C LEU A 16 6.42 -21.50 18.74
N LYS A 17 6.73 -21.74 17.45
CA LYS A 17 8.12 -21.73 16.97
C LYS A 17 8.75 -20.34 17.11
N LEU A 18 8.01 -19.30 16.79
CA LEU A 18 8.49 -17.91 16.88
C LEU A 18 8.68 -17.46 18.32
N ARG A 19 7.74 -17.80 19.22
CA ARG A 19 7.89 -17.53 20.66
C ARG A 19 9.16 -18.19 21.21
N LYS A 20 9.42 -19.44 20.81
CA LYS A 20 10.67 -20.13 21.17
C LYS A 20 11.88 -19.40 20.61
N LEU A 21 11.86 -19.03 19.33
CA LEU A 21 12.94 -18.31 18.66
C LEU A 21 13.28 -17.00 19.40
N TYR A 22 12.28 -16.15 19.65
CA TYR A 22 12.51 -14.86 20.31
C TYR A 22 12.98 -15.00 21.76
N THR A 23 12.45 -15.98 22.48
CA THR A 23 12.89 -16.27 23.86
C THR A 23 14.36 -16.72 23.90
N GLN A 24 14.80 -17.50 22.90
CA GLN A 24 16.22 -17.92 22.77
C GLN A 24 17.15 -16.72 22.48
N HIS A 25 16.61 -15.64 21.92
CA HIS A 25 17.29 -14.37 21.67
C HIS A 25 17.06 -13.32 22.77
N HIS A 26 16.66 -13.77 23.96
CA HIS A 26 16.48 -12.93 25.15
C HIS A 26 15.41 -11.83 25.03
N PHE A 27 14.42 -12.02 24.14
CA PHE A 27 13.22 -11.19 24.15
C PHE A 27 12.21 -11.74 25.16
N SER A 28 11.64 -10.86 25.98
CA SER A 28 10.63 -11.22 26.98
C SER A 28 9.21 -11.05 26.43
N PRO A 29 8.25 -11.89 26.81
CA PRO A 29 6.87 -11.70 26.40
C PRO A 29 6.32 -10.39 26.97
N TYR A 30 5.62 -9.63 26.14
CA TYR A 30 4.90 -8.42 26.50
C TYR A 30 3.41 -8.59 26.18
N HIS A 31 2.58 -8.06 27.07
CA HIS A 31 1.15 -8.03 26.91
C HIS A 31 0.62 -6.61 27.06
N SER A 32 -0.33 -6.24 26.21
CA SER A 32 -0.99 -4.93 26.23
C SER A 32 -2.49 -5.06 26.35
N ASN A 33 -3.13 -4.06 26.97
CA ASN A 33 -4.59 -4.02 27.02
C ASN A 33 -5.18 -3.89 25.62
N ASN A 34 -6.31 -4.56 25.37
CA ASN A 34 -7.04 -4.45 24.10
C ASN A 34 -7.77 -3.12 23.93
N PHE A 35 -7.95 -2.38 25.02
CA PHE A 35 -8.67 -1.11 25.07
C PHE A 35 -7.76 -0.03 25.64
N GLU A 36 -7.59 1.07 24.90
CA GLU A 36 -6.77 2.21 25.29
C GLU A 36 -7.50 3.52 25.01
N GLU A 37 -7.19 4.59 25.74
CA GLU A 37 -7.80 5.89 25.49
C GLU A 37 -7.40 6.43 24.10
N TYR A 38 -8.39 6.90 23.33
CA TYR A 38 -8.19 7.36 21.96
C TYR A 38 -7.16 8.50 21.83
N ARG A 39 -7.06 9.37 22.86
CA ARG A 39 -6.08 10.47 22.89
C ARG A 39 -4.62 10.02 22.74
N ASN A 40 -4.31 8.76 23.07
CA ASN A 40 -2.97 8.19 22.91
C ASN A 40 -2.58 8.05 21.42
N TYR A 41 -3.58 7.86 20.58
CA TYR A 41 -3.44 7.69 19.14
C TYR A 41 -3.60 9.02 18.40
N GLN A 42 -4.42 9.92 18.92
CA GLN A 42 -4.70 11.23 18.29
C GLN A 42 -3.43 12.09 18.09
N GLN A 43 -2.50 12.09 19.05
CA GLN A 43 -1.23 12.82 18.93
C GLN A 43 -0.28 12.20 17.88
N ASN A 44 -0.58 10.97 17.48
CA ASN A 44 0.22 10.11 16.60
C ASN A 44 -0.57 9.75 15.33
N ASP A 45 -1.60 10.51 14.98
CA ASP A 45 -2.51 10.23 13.85
C ASP A 45 -1.76 10.14 12.50
N GLN A 46 -0.65 10.88 12.36
CA GLN A 46 0.25 10.76 11.21
C GLN A 46 0.84 9.36 11.02
N PHE A 47 1.01 8.60 12.10
CA PHE A 47 1.55 7.23 12.10
C PHE A 47 0.47 6.16 11.92
N LEU A 48 -0.80 6.57 11.94
CA LEU A 48 -1.95 5.68 11.76
C LEU A 48 -2.66 6.02 10.44
N ARG A 49 -2.00 6.76 9.53
CA ARG A 49 -2.55 7.23 8.25
C ARG A 49 -2.99 6.03 7.40
N GLY A 50 -4.29 5.75 7.43
CA GLY A 50 -4.92 4.63 6.73
C GLY A 50 -5.46 3.53 7.66
N SER A 51 -5.36 3.68 8.96
CA SER A 51 -6.00 2.84 9.97
C SER A 51 -7.24 3.58 10.46
N SER A 52 -8.45 3.18 10.05
CA SER A 52 -9.64 3.73 10.70
C SER A 52 -9.72 3.10 12.10
N ILE A 53 -9.24 3.84 13.09
CA ILE A 53 -9.21 3.41 14.49
C ILE A 53 -10.66 3.22 14.94
N ILE A 54 -10.95 2.04 15.47
CA ILE A 54 -12.28 1.74 16.00
C ILE A 54 -12.39 2.41 17.36
N THR A 55 -13.26 3.40 17.47
CA THR A 55 -13.49 4.14 18.71
C THR A 55 -14.86 3.85 19.31
N PHE A 56 -14.96 3.94 20.63
CA PHE A 56 -16.19 3.76 21.37
C PHE A 56 -16.16 4.62 22.64
N THR A 57 -17.33 4.88 23.22
CA THR A 57 -17.44 5.64 24.48
C THR A 57 -17.32 4.67 25.66
N GLY A 58 -16.34 4.90 26.53
CA GLY A 58 -16.15 4.18 27.78
C GLY A 58 -17.27 4.49 28.78
N THR A 59 -17.38 3.67 29.82
CA THR A 59 -18.38 3.84 30.89
C THR A 59 -18.19 5.12 31.70
N ASP A 60 -16.99 5.70 31.66
CA ASP A 60 -16.63 6.99 32.28
C ASP A 60 -16.82 8.19 31.34
N GLY A 61 -17.39 7.97 30.14
CA GLY A 61 -17.59 8.98 29.12
C GLY A 61 -16.35 9.31 28.28
N ARG A 62 -15.20 8.69 28.53
CA ARG A 62 -13.99 8.91 27.72
C ARG A 62 -14.08 8.19 26.39
N THR A 63 -13.49 8.76 25.35
CA THR A 63 -13.33 8.08 24.06
C THR A 63 -12.20 7.05 24.16
N MET A 64 -12.57 5.79 23.99
CA MET A 64 -11.68 4.64 23.95
C MET A 64 -11.46 4.20 22.51
N ALA A 65 -10.38 3.47 22.29
CA ALA A 65 -10.03 2.84 21.03
C ALA A 65 -9.74 1.35 21.26
N LEU A 66 -10.15 0.52 20.31
CA LEU A 66 -9.58 -0.82 20.16
C LEU A 66 -8.15 -0.65 19.62
N LYS A 67 -7.20 -1.38 20.22
CA LYS A 67 -5.77 -1.30 19.90
C LYS A 67 -5.52 -1.44 18.38
N PRO A 68 -5.08 -0.36 17.70
CA PRO A 68 -4.83 -0.36 16.26
C PRO A 68 -3.37 -0.67 15.90
N ASP A 69 -2.48 -0.65 16.90
CA ASP A 69 -1.04 -0.86 16.76
C ASP A 69 -0.43 -1.26 18.12
N VAL A 70 0.44 -2.28 18.14
CA VAL A 70 1.08 -2.77 19.37
C VAL A 70 2.36 -2.02 19.68
N THR A 71 3.11 -1.61 18.65
CA THR A 71 4.40 -0.94 18.82
C THR A 71 4.24 0.41 19.49
N LEU A 72 3.20 1.18 19.14
CA LEU A 72 2.87 2.44 19.78
C LEU A 72 2.54 2.24 21.26
N SER A 73 1.79 1.19 21.62
CA SER A 73 1.51 0.83 23.02
C SER A 73 2.78 0.47 23.79
N ILE A 74 3.67 -0.33 23.20
CA ILE A 74 4.97 -0.69 23.82
C ILE A 74 5.81 0.56 24.00
N ALA A 75 5.98 1.35 22.93
CA ALA A 75 6.74 2.59 22.95
C ALA A 75 6.21 3.49 24.06
N LYS A 76 4.90 3.75 24.13
CA LYS A 76 4.24 4.57 25.17
C LYS A 76 4.52 4.08 26.58
N ASN A 77 4.31 2.79 26.83
CA ASN A 77 4.45 2.19 28.16
C ASN A 77 5.91 1.92 28.57
N THR A 78 6.89 2.33 27.74
CA THR A 78 8.32 2.27 28.06
C THR A 78 8.79 3.63 28.59
N PRO A 79 9.18 3.74 29.87
CA PRO A 79 9.74 4.97 30.43
C PRO A 79 10.98 5.48 29.67
N SER A 80 11.23 6.79 29.74
CA SER A 80 12.47 7.37 29.21
C SER A 80 13.68 6.83 29.98
N GLY A 81 14.75 6.50 29.27
CA GLY A 81 15.94 5.82 29.79
C GLY A 81 15.83 4.31 30.05
N GLU A 82 14.63 3.70 29.98
CA GLU A 82 14.46 2.26 30.15
C GLU A 82 14.73 1.51 28.83
N ALA A 83 15.59 0.48 28.89
CA ALA A 83 15.83 -0.43 27.79
C ALA A 83 14.81 -1.58 27.80
N ARG A 84 14.29 -1.97 26.63
CA ARG A 84 13.38 -3.10 26.48
C ARG A 84 13.71 -3.97 25.30
N ARG A 85 13.63 -5.28 25.52
CA ARG A 85 13.68 -6.34 24.50
C ARG A 85 12.47 -7.22 24.68
N VAL A 86 11.42 -6.95 23.92
CA VAL A 86 10.12 -7.61 24.09
C VAL A 86 9.59 -8.21 22.81
N TYR A 87 8.86 -9.31 22.91
CA TYR A 87 8.02 -9.82 21.83
C TYR A 87 6.57 -9.89 22.28
N TYR A 88 5.64 -9.83 21.34
CA TYR A 88 4.20 -9.83 21.61
C TYR A 88 3.48 -10.79 20.65
N VAL A 89 2.35 -11.33 21.12
CA VAL A 89 1.36 -12.03 20.32
C VAL A 89 0.02 -11.39 20.67
N GLU A 90 -0.51 -10.58 19.78
CA GLU A 90 -1.60 -9.66 20.07
C GLU A 90 -2.55 -9.51 18.89
N ASP A 91 -3.80 -9.20 19.22
CA ASP A 91 -4.80 -8.86 18.23
C ASP A 91 -4.83 -7.35 17.99
N VAL A 92 -4.80 -6.96 16.73
CA VAL A 92 -4.95 -5.57 16.29
C VAL A 92 -6.28 -5.43 15.56
N TYR A 93 -6.98 -4.32 15.81
CA TYR A 93 -8.32 -4.07 15.27
C TYR A 93 -8.33 -2.81 14.41
N ARG A 94 -8.84 -2.94 13.18
CA ARG A 94 -8.93 -1.84 12.21
C ARG A 94 -10.26 -1.90 11.47
N GLN A 95 -10.76 -0.78 10.97
CA GLN A 95 -11.83 -0.82 9.97
C GLN A 95 -11.21 -1.05 8.58
N ASP A 96 -11.82 -1.93 7.80
CA ASP A 96 -11.55 -2.10 6.38
C ASP A 96 -11.89 -0.79 5.64
N ARG A 97 -10.96 -0.33 4.79
CA ARG A 97 -11.08 0.91 4.02
C ARG A 97 -12.22 0.85 2.99
N GLN A 98 -12.58 -0.34 2.52
CA GLN A 98 -13.44 -0.52 1.34
C GLN A 98 -14.85 -1.02 1.69
N ALA A 99 -14.98 -1.93 2.66
CA ALA A 99 -16.26 -2.56 2.98
C ALA A 99 -17.00 -1.93 4.17
N GLY A 100 -16.36 -1.02 4.91
CA GLY A 100 -16.88 -0.53 6.19
C GLY A 100 -16.90 -1.61 7.29
N GLU A 101 -16.38 -2.80 6.99
CA GLU A 101 -16.26 -3.93 7.91
C GLU A 101 -15.13 -3.71 8.91
N TYR A 102 -15.15 -4.45 10.02
CA TYR A 102 -14.10 -4.43 11.02
C TYR A 102 -13.22 -5.68 10.87
N GLN A 103 -11.91 -5.48 10.83
CA GLN A 103 -10.92 -6.53 10.69
C GLN A 103 -10.16 -6.75 12.01
N LYS A 104 -9.99 -8.03 12.35
CA LYS A 104 -9.07 -8.51 13.37
C LYS A 104 -7.81 -9.04 12.70
N ILE A 105 -6.64 -8.55 13.13
CA ILE A 105 -5.34 -8.96 12.63
C ILE A 105 -4.57 -9.60 13.79
N ASP A 106 -4.32 -10.90 13.67
CA ASP A 106 -3.49 -11.67 14.59
C ASP A 106 -2.02 -11.34 14.27
N GLN A 107 -1.34 -10.67 15.19
CA GLN A 107 0.02 -10.16 14.98
C GLN A 107 0.99 -10.74 16.00
N ILE A 108 2.15 -11.17 15.51
CA ILE A 108 3.30 -11.51 16.34
C ILE A 108 4.47 -10.61 15.94
N GLY A 109 5.17 -10.05 16.91
CA GLY A 109 6.26 -9.13 16.62
C GLY A 109 7.22 -8.98 17.78
N LEU A 110 8.26 -8.19 17.57
CA LEU A 110 9.22 -7.84 18.61
C LEU A 110 9.65 -6.38 18.49
N GLU A 111 10.02 -5.81 19.62
CA GLU A 111 10.50 -4.45 19.76
C GLU A 111 11.76 -4.43 20.62
N LEU A 112 12.77 -3.72 20.13
CA LEU A 112 13.99 -3.39 20.84
C LEU A 112 14.04 -1.86 21.01
N ILE A 113 13.97 -1.40 22.25
CA ILE A 113 14.01 0.01 22.61
C ILE A 113 15.25 0.22 23.48
N ASP A 114 16.24 0.94 22.95
CA ASP A 114 17.48 1.30 23.63
C ASP A 114 18.28 2.29 22.76
N GLN A 115 19.56 2.51 23.05
CA GLN A 115 20.53 3.06 22.12
C GLN A 115 20.87 2.03 21.04
N ILE A 116 20.06 2.01 19.97
CA ILE A 116 20.13 1.00 18.90
C ILE A 116 21.51 0.95 18.25
N THR A 117 22.21 -0.15 18.45
CA THR A 117 23.52 -0.43 17.87
C THR A 117 23.41 -1.10 16.50
N TRP A 118 24.56 -1.26 15.83
CA TRP A 118 24.66 -2.03 14.60
C TRP A 118 24.28 -3.50 14.80
N GLU A 119 24.73 -4.08 15.91
CA GLU A 119 24.49 -5.46 16.29
C GLU A 119 23.00 -5.71 16.55
N ASP A 120 22.31 -4.77 17.21
CA ASP A 120 20.86 -4.84 17.42
C ASP A 120 20.10 -4.83 16.09
N GLN A 121 20.52 -3.99 15.16
CA GLN A 121 19.91 -3.92 13.82
C GLN A 121 20.08 -5.23 13.05
N LEU A 122 21.28 -5.81 13.06
CA LEU A 122 21.55 -7.10 12.43
C LEU A 122 20.71 -8.21 13.08
N GLU A 123 20.62 -8.24 14.41
CA GLU A 123 19.84 -9.24 15.15
C GLU A 123 18.36 -9.18 14.78
N VAL A 124 17.75 -8.00 14.80
CA VAL A 124 16.32 -7.84 14.50
C VAL A 124 15.99 -8.24 13.07
N VAL A 125 16.85 -7.90 12.11
CA VAL A 125 16.66 -8.29 10.70
C VAL A 125 16.84 -9.80 10.50
N LYS A 126 17.79 -10.41 11.21
CA LYS A 126 17.97 -11.87 11.24
C LYS A 126 16.72 -12.56 11.81
N LEU A 127 16.18 -12.05 12.92
CA LEU A 127 14.96 -12.60 13.51
C LEU A 127 13.76 -12.44 12.56
N ALA A 128 13.65 -11.32 11.85
CA ALA A 128 12.62 -11.14 10.82
C ALA A 128 12.76 -12.17 9.69
N TRP A 129 13.98 -12.42 9.23
CA TRP A 129 14.27 -13.46 8.22
C TRP A 129 13.86 -14.85 8.68
N GLU A 130 14.34 -15.25 9.86
CA GLU A 130 14.06 -16.57 10.42
C GLU A 130 12.57 -16.74 10.68
N SER A 131 11.87 -15.66 11.03
CA SER A 131 10.41 -15.65 11.21
C SER A 131 9.66 -15.95 9.92
N LEU A 132 10.03 -15.30 8.82
CA LEU A 132 9.47 -15.60 7.49
C LEU A 132 9.77 -17.04 7.08
N ALA A 133 10.99 -17.52 7.36
CA ALA A 133 11.40 -18.87 7.02
C ALA A 133 10.63 -19.96 7.80
N GLN A 134 10.06 -19.65 8.97
CA GLN A 134 9.16 -20.57 9.68
C GLN A 134 7.82 -20.76 8.96
N VAL A 135 7.45 -19.81 8.11
CA VAL A 135 6.18 -19.82 7.38
C VAL A 135 6.32 -20.49 6.01
N GLY A 136 7.29 -20.06 5.21
CA GLY A 136 7.40 -20.52 3.82
C GLY A 136 8.60 -19.97 3.06
N LYS A 137 8.52 -20.09 1.73
CA LYS A 137 9.48 -19.44 0.81
C LYS A 137 9.06 -18.00 0.58
N GLY A 138 10.01 -17.10 0.47
CA GLY A 138 9.68 -15.68 0.49
C GLY A 138 10.81 -14.74 0.14
N THR A 139 10.55 -13.45 0.36
CA THR A 139 11.53 -12.38 0.20
C THR A 139 11.47 -11.40 1.37
N LEU A 140 12.64 -10.85 1.71
CA LEU A 140 12.79 -9.74 2.64
C LEU A 140 13.33 -8.55 1.84
N ASP A 141 12.47 -7.57 1.60
CA ASP A 141 12.82 -6.36 0.89
C ASP A 141 13.42 -5.35 1.87
N LEU A 142 14.54 -4.73 1.50
CA LEU A 142 15.22 -3.71 2.30
C LEU A 142 15.15 -2.33 1.64
N SER A 143 14.97 -1.31 2.46
CA SER A 143 15.03 0.11 2.11
C SER A 143 15.62 0.93 3.26
N HIS A 144 15.86 2.21 3.04
CA HIS A 144 16.44 3.09 4.06
C HIS A 144 15.91 4.52 3.94
N MET A 145 15.46 5.11 5.06
CA MET A 145 14.95 6.49 5.08
C MET A 145 15.97 7.51 4.61
N GLY A 146 17.26 7.30 4.86
CA GLY A 146 18.32 8.17 4.33
C GLY A 146 18.36 8.24 2.79
N ILE A 147 17.93 7.19 2.08
CA ILE A 147 17.79 7.20 0.62
C ILE A 147 16.62 8.07 0.21
N LEU A 148 15.47 7.85 0.85
CA LEU A 148 14.22 8.55 0.56
C LEU A 148 14.33 10.05 0.88
N ASP A 149 14.83 10.38 2.07
CA ASP A 149 15.07 11.75 2.52
C ASP A 149 16.10 12.45 1.63
N GLY A 150 17.17 11.75 1.23
CA GLY A 150 18.19 12.28 0.32
C GLY A 150 17.62 12.66 -1.06
N ILE A 151 16.69 11.85 -1.60
CA ILE A 151 15.99 12.17 -2.86
C ILE A 151 15.04 13.36 -2.64
N CYS A 152 14.23 13.31 -1.58
CA CYS A 152 13.24 14.35 -1.26
C CYS A 152 13.87 15.74 -1.04
N GLN A 153 15.13 15.82 -0.60
CA GLN A 153 15.84 17.09 -0.44
C GLN A 153 16.08 17.84 -1.75
N ARG A 154 16.04 17.17 -2.91
CA ARG A 154 16.12 17.82 -4.22
C ARG A 154 14.83 18.54 -4.63
N PHE A 155 13.75 18.32 -3.90
CA PHE A 155 12.43 18.87 -4.22
C PHE A 155 11.96 19.87 -3.15
N PRO A 156 11.14 20.87 -3.54
CA PRO A 156 10.46 21.75 -2.59
C PRO A 156 9.64 20.96 -1.57
N GLU A 157 9.54 21.46 -0.34
CA GLU A 157 8.83 20.78 0.76
C GLU A 157 7.39 20.38 0.39
N ALA A 158 6.67 21.27 -0.30
CA ALA A 158 5.31 21.05 -0.77
C ALA A 158 5.14 19.86 -1.74
N ASP A 159 6.23 19.42 -2.38
CA ASP A 159 6.21 18.34 -3.36
C ASP A 159 6.84 17.04 -2.82
N ARG A 160 7.50 17.04 -1.66
CA ARG A 160 8.16 15.85 -1.09
C ARG A 160 7.22 14.66 -0.89
N GLN A 161 5.99 14.90 -0.43
CA GLN A 161 4.96 13.86 -0.30
C GLN A 161 4.61 13.24 -1.66
N LYS A 162 4.61 14.02 -2.74
CA LYS A 162 4.35 13.52 -4.11
C LYS A 162 5.52 12.70 -4.63
N VAL A 163 6.75 13.08 -4.31
CA VAL A 163 7.97 12.33 -4.63
C VAL A 163 7.92 10.94 -3.98
N LEU A 164 7.57 10.87 -2.69
CA LEU A 164 7.37 9.59 -1.99
C LEU A 164 6.25 8.76 -2.63
N HIS A 165 5.13 9.38 -3.01
CA HIS A 165 4.07 8.68 -3.75
C HIS A 165 4.60 8.07 -5.06
N CYS A 166 5.40 8.82 -5.82
CA CYS A 166 5.98 8.32 -7.07
C CYS A 166 6.92 7.13 -6.84
N LEU A 167 7.74 7.16 -5.77
CA LEU A 167 8.60 6.04 -5.38
C LEU A 167 7.77 4.81 -4.96
N ARG A 168 6.69 5.01 -4.18
CA ARG A 168 5.80 3.94 -3.73
C ARG A 168 5.09 3.27 -4.90
N ASP A 169 4.52 4.09 -5.78
CA ASP A 169 3.70 3.63 -6.89
C ASP A 169 4.55 3.22 -8.11
N LYS A 170 5.88 3.33 -7.99
CA LYS A 170 6.85 3.10 -9.08
C LYS A 170 6.54 3.94 -10.33
N SER A 171 5.94 5.11 -10.13
CA SER A 171 5.49 6.02 -11.17
C SER A 171 6.62 6.91 -11.68
N SER A 172 7.21 6.51 -12.81
CA SER A 172 8.23 7.35 -13.45
C SER A 172 7.63 8.63 -14.05
N HIS A 173 6.41 8.56 -14.61
CA HIS A 173 5.77 9.73 -15.23
C HIS A 173 5.46 10.82 -14.20
N GLY A 174 4.98 10.42 -13.02
CA GLY A 174 4.79 11.37 -11.91
C GLY A 174 6.12 11.98 -11.45
N MET A 175 7.19 11.18 -11.41
CA MET A 175 8.53 11.66 -11.11
C MET A 175 9.03 12.66 -12.17
N ASP A 176 8.85 12.38 -13.46
CA ASP A 176 9.27 13.25 -14.56
C ASP A 176 8.64 14.64 -14.42
N ALA A 177 7.32 14.71 -14.21
CA ALA A 177 6.61 15.98 -13.99
C ALA A 177 7.12 16.76 -12.76
N LEU A 178 7.45 16.05 -11.67
CA LEU A 178 8.03 16.67 -10.47
C LEU A 178 9.45 17.18 -10.73
N THR A 179 10.27 16.44 -11.48
CA THR A 179 11.64 16.83 -11.82
C THR A 179 11.67 18.04 -12.75
N GLU A 180 10.76 18.11 -13.72
CA GLU A 180 10.58 19.27 -14.60
C GLU A 180 10.16 20.50 -13.78
N LYS A 181 9.15 20.35 -12.91
CA LYS A 181 8.67 21.44 -12.04
C LYS A 181 9.78 21.95 -11.11
N ALA A 182 10.62 21.06 -10.59
CA ALA A 182 11.72 21.42 -9.71
C ALA A 182 12.98 21.92 -10.46
N GLY A 183 12.98 21.91 -11.80
CA GLY A 183 14.08 22.43 -12.62
C GLY A 183 15.33 21.55 -12.60
N LEU A 184 15.18 20.24 -12.38
CA LEU A 184 16.30 19.29 -12.43
C LEU A 184 16.77 19.07 -13.87
N SER A 185 18.04 18.71 -14.05
CA SER A 185 18.57 18.41 -15.38
C SER A 185 17.90 17.18 -16.00
N ALA A 186 17.84 17.10 -17.34
CA ALA A 186 17.28 15.94 -18.04
C ALA A 186 18.00 14.62 -17.65
N THR A 187 19.31 14.69 -17.40
CA THR A 187 20.10 13.55 -16.93
C THR A 187 19.68 13.10 -15.52
N GLU A 188 19.45 14.04 -14.60
CA GLU A 188 18.97 13.72 -13.25
C GLU A 188 17.55 13.15 -13.28
N ALA A 189 16.67 13.73 -14.11
CA ALA A 189 15.31 13.23 -14.31
C ALA A 189 15.31 11.77 -14.81
N GLU A 190 16.13 11.47 -15.82
CA GLU A 190 16.27 10.11 -16.35
C GLU A 190 16.80 9.13 -15.29
N LYS A 191 17.78 9.54 -14.48
CA LYS A 191 18.28 8.72 -13.37
C LYS A 191 17.21 8.44 -12.33
N LEU A 192 16.43 9.45 -11.93
CA LEU A 192 15.34 9.28 -10.97
C LEU A 192 14.21 8.40 -11.53
N ALA A 193 13.85 8.57 -12.80
CA ALA A 193 12.87 7.70 -13.46
C ALA A 193 13.30 6.22 -13.46
N LYS A 194 14.60 5.94 -13.68
CA LYS A 194 15.18 4.59 -13.57
C LYS A 194 15.19 4.09 -12.12
N LEU A 195 15.52 4.96 -11.17
CA LEU A 195 15.57 4.64 -9.74
C LEU A 195 14.21 4.27 -9.17
N VAL A 196 13.16 4.99 -9.55
CA VAL A 196 11.76 4.74 -9.13
C VAL A 196 11.30 3.32 -9.48
N ARG A 197 11.79 2.77 -10.59
CA ARG A 197 11.47 1.41 -11.03
C ARG A 197 12.44 0.34 -10.50
N LEU A 198 13.51 0.75 -9.83
CA LEU A 198 14.55 -0.14 -9.36
C LEU A 198 14.03 -0.99 -8.19
N SER A 199 13.82 -2.27 -8.45
CA SER A 199 13.60 -3.27 -7.40
C SER A 199 14.04 -4.66 -7.86
N GLY A 200 14.36 -5.54 -6.92
CA GLY A 200 14.72 -6.93 -7.20
C GLY A 200 15.86 -7.42 -6.31
N ASP A 201 16.56 -8.46 -6.75
CA ASP A 201 17.70 -9.05 -6.04
C ASP A 201 18.72 -8.00 -5.55
N PHE A 202 19.13 -8.09 -4.29
CA PHE A 202 19.92 -7.06 -3.64
C PHE A 202 21.26 -6.81 -4.34
N GLU A 203 22.03 -7.85 -4.65
CA GLU A 203 23.39 -7.70 -5.18
C GLU A 203 23.36 -7.05 -6.57
N THR A 204 22.48 -7.54 -7.44
CA THR A 204 22.35 -7.02 -8.81
C THR A 204 21.83 -5.59 -8.85
N LYS A 205 20.91 -5.23 -7.94
CA LYS A 205 20.30 -3.89 -7.90
C LYS A 205 21.13 -2.88 -7.13
N TYR A 206 21.95 -3.30 -6.17
CA TYR A 206 22.85 -2.42 -5.42
C TYR A 206 23.79 -1.62 -6.33
N GLN A 207 24.45 -2.27 -7.31
CA GLN A 207 25.38 -1.57 -8.20
C GLN A 207 24.67 -0.49 -9.03
N LYS A 208 23.50 -0.83 -9.58
CA LYS A 208 22.67 0.12 -10.32
C LYS A 208 22.19 1.26 -9.42
N ALA A 209 21.74 0.97 -8.20
CA ALA A 209 21.35 1.99 -7.24
C ALA A 209 22.50 2.94 -6.92
N LYS A 210 23.72 2.41 -6.72
CA LYS A 210 24.92 3.18 -6.42
C LYS A 210 25.27 4.16 -7.53
N GLU A 211 25.16 3.74 -8.79
CA GLU A 211 25.36 4.59 -9.97
C GLU A 211 24.28 5.69 -10.08
N LEU A 212 23.01 5.32 -9.92
CA LEU A 212 21.89 6.26 -10.01
C LEU A 212 21.89 7.30 -8.90
N LEU A 213 22.36 6.92 -7.70
CA LEU A 213 22.44 7.77 -6.51
C LEU A 213 23.78 8.50 -6.36
N ALA A 214 24.63 8.52 -7.39
CA ALA A 214 25.96 9.15 -7.34
C ALA A 214 25.96 10.61 -6.84
N GLU A 215 24.89 11.35 -7.14
CA GLU A 215 24.74 12.77 -6.82
C GLU A 215 23.97 13.02 -5.50
N TYR A 216 23.76 11.98 -4.70
CA TYR A 216 22.94 11.99 -3.48
C TYR A 216 23.75 11.44 -2.30
N PRO A 217 24.59 12.26 -1.62
CA PRO A 217 25.49 11.78 -0.57
C PRO A 217 24.78 11.07 0.59
N GLN A 218 23.66 11.62 1.07
CA GLN A 218 22.87 11.00 2.13
C GLN A 218 22.26 9.66 1.68
N ALA A 219 21.81 9.58 0.43
CA ALA A 219 21.28 8.33 -0.12
C ALA A 219 22.37 7.27 -0.31
N GLN A 220 23.58 7.68 -0.70
CA GLN A 220 24.72 6.77 -0.75
C GLN A 220 25.11 6.23 0.63
N ALA A 221 25.05 7.06 1.68
CA ALA A 221 25.29 6.59 3.05
C ALA A 221 24.27 5.52 3.46
N GLY A 222 22.97 5.79 3.25
CA GLY A 222 21.92 4.79 3.51
C GLY A 222 22.10 3.51 2.69
N LEU A 223 22.48 3.61 1.41
CA LEU A 223 22.75 2.46 0.55
C LEU A 223 23.98 1.66 1.02
N ALA A 224 25.00 2.33 1.56
CA ALA A 224 26.19 1.69 2.13
C ALA A 224 25.84 0.90 3.41
N GLU A 225 25.01 1.47 4.29
CA GLU A 225 24.50 0.75 5.47
C GLU A 225 23.71 -0.50 5.07
N LEU A 226 22.84 -0.41 4.06
CA LEU A 226 22.14 -1.58 3.51
C LEU A 226 23.12 -2.64 2.98
N LYS A 227 24.20 -2.23 2.31
CA LYS A 227 25.20 -3.17 1.80
C LYS A 227 25.96 -3.86 2.91
N GLN A 228 26.33 -3.13 3.95
CA GLN A 228 26.97 -3.69 5.13
C GLN A 228 26.04 -4.74 5.78
N LEU A 229 24.74 -4.46 5.84
CA LEU A 229 23.74 -5.35 6.45
C LEU A 229 23.60 -6.61 5.63
N TYR A 230 23.44 -6.46 4.32
CA TYR A 230 23.42 -7.57 3.38
C TYR A 230 24.66 -8.46 3.53
N GLN A 231 25.87 -7.89 3.56
CA GLN A 231 27.11 -8.64 3.71
C GLN A 231 27.23 -9.36 5.05
N ALA A 232 26.72 -8.77 6.14
CA ALA A 232 26.68 -9.42 7.44
C ALA A 232 25.71 -10.60 7.44
N LEU A 233 24.50 -10.43 6.88
CA LEU A 233 23.51 -11.50 6.75
C LEU A 233 24.00 -12.67 5.89
N GLN A 234 24.81 -12.42 4.85
CA GLN A 234 25.40 -13.50 4.04
C GLN A 234 26.43 -14.36 4.80
N LYS A 235 26.96 -13.88 5.94
CA LYS A 235 27.88 -14.65 6.79
C LYS A 235 27.13 -15.50 7.82
N GLU A 236 25.86 -15.20 8.06
CA GLU A 236 24.99 -15.94 8.97
C GLU A 236 24.49 -17.24 8.31
N GLN A 237 24.22 -18.25 9.12
CA GLN A 237 23.74 -19.55 8.66
C GLN A 237 22.21 -19.55 8.52
N LEU A 238 21.69 -18.69 7.63
CA LEU A 238 20.25 -18.46 7.46
C LEU A 238 19.61 -19.42 6.45
N SER A 239 18.30 -19.60 6.56
CA SER A 239 17.52 -20.42 5.61
C SER A 239 17.59 -19.85 4.19
N ALA A 240 17.85 -20.71 3.20
CA ALA A 240 17.80 -20.37 1.78
C ALA A 240 16.37 -20.17 1.23
N SER A 241 15.33 -20.38 2.05
CA SER A 241 13.93 -20.17 1.64
C SER A 241 13.57 -18.70 1.45
N ILE A 242 14.33 -17.78 2.05
CA ILE A 242 14.11 -16.34 1.94
C ILE A 242 15.22 -15.72 1.09
N ARG A 243 14.88 -14.70 0.30
CA ARG A 243 15.83 -13.94 -0.52
C ARG A 243 15.81 -12.46 -0.14
N ILE A 244 16.98 -11.81 -0.11
CA ILE A 244 17.05 -10.35 0.09
C ILE A 244 16.79 -9.64 -1.22
N ARG A 245 15.96 -8.60 -1.16
CA ARG A 245 15.76 -7.67 -2.25
C ARG A 245 16.06 -6.25 -1.83
N LEU A 246 16.40 -5.42 -2.81
CA LEU A 246 16.42 -3.97 -2.67
C LEU A 246 15.15 -3.43 -3.31
N ASP A 247 14.35 -2.66 -2.56
CA ASP A 247 13.16 -2.00 -3.10
C ASP A 247 12.87 -0.69 -2.36
N PHE A 248 12.93 0.44 -3.08
CA PHE A 248 12.67 1.76 -2.50
C PHE A 248 11.18 2.14 -2.44
N SER A 249 10.28 1.28 -2.93
CA SER A 249 8.83 1.50 -2.79
C SER A 249 8.28 1.13 -1.42
N ILE A 250 9.12 0.66 -0.50
CA ILE A 250 8.74 0.35 0.89
C ILE A 250 8.50 1.66 1.64
N LEU A 251 7.26 2.15 1.59
CA LEU A 251 6.87 3.47 2.11
C LEU A 251 5.62 3.46 2.98
N ASN A 252 5.11 2.28 3.35
CA ASN A 252 4.03 2.20 4.32
C ASN A 252 4.52 2.85 5.62
N ASP A 253 3.80 3.88 6.06
CA ASP A 253 4.13 4.67 7.24
C ASP A 253 5.54 5.31 7.18
N ALA A 254 5.96 5.86 6.03
CA ALA A 254 7.27 6.55 5.91
C ALA A 254 7.51 7.67 6.93
N ASP A 255 6.44 8.24 7.49
CA ASP A 255 6.53 9.22 8.58
C ASP A 255 7.00 8.57 9.91
N TYR A 256 6.77 7.26 10.09
CA TYR A 256 7.07 6.42 11.27
C TYR A 256 8.56 6.09 11.42
N TYR A 257 9.22 5.75 10.32
CA TYR A 257 10.59 5.25 10.35
C TYR A 257 11.64 6.36 10.22
N SER A 258 12.83 6.11 10.75
CA SER A 258 13.97 7.05 10.78
C SER A 258 15.24 6.50 10.13
N GLY A 259 15.31 5.21 9.82
CA GLY A 259 16.51 4.56 9.29
C GLY A 259 16.17 3.36 8.41
N LEU A 260 16.65 2.18 8.80
CA LEU A 260 16.36 0.92 8.11
C LEU A 260 14.85 0.66 8.02
N LEU A 261 14.43 0.18 6.86
CA LEU A 261 13.08 -0.27 6.55
C LEU A 261 13.15 -1.68 5.96
N PHE A 262 12.23 -2.55 6.35
CA PHE A 262 12.10 -3.86 5.72
C PHE A 262 10.68 -4.40 5.70
N GLN A 263 10.37 -5.15 4.65
CA GLN A 263 9.08 -5.81 4.46
C GLN A 263 9.28 -7.25 4.02
N GLY A 264 8.48 -8.16 4.59
CA GLY A 264 8.53 -9.59 4.30
C GLY A 264 7.30 -10.10 3.57
N PHE A 265 7.55 -10.96 2.58
CA PHE A 265 6.56 -11.58 1.72
C PHE A 265 6.83 -13.08 1.65
N ILE A 266 5.77 -13.88 1.53
CA ILE A 266 5.86 -15.33 1.29
C ILE A 266 5.07 -15.69 0.03
N GLU A 267 5.46 -16.75 -0.65
CA GLU A 267 4.84 -17.18 -1.91
C GLU A 267 3.37 -17.56 -1.71
N GLU A 268 3.02 -18.09 -0.54
CA GLU A 268 1.68 -18.53 -0.18
C GLU A 268 0.75 -17.38 0.23
N ALA A 269 1.29 -16.17 0.45
CA ALA A 269 0.51 -14.98 0.81
C ALA A 269 0.49 -13.94 -0.30
N ARG A 270 -0.66 -13.29 -0.45
CA ARG A 270 -0.92 -12.28 -1.49
C ARG A 270 -0.79 -10.84 -1.01
N GLU A 271 -0.35 -10.68 0.23
CA GLU A 271 -0.10 -9.42 0.88
C GLU A 271 1.28 -9.44 1.54
N THR A 272 1.74 -8.27 1.98
CA THR A 272 2.89 -8.19 2.88
C THR A 272 2.50 -8.79 4.24
N ILE A 273 3.30 -9.72 4.72
CA ILE A 273 3.05 -10.38 6.01
C ILE A 273 3.92 -9.85 7.14
N LEU A 274 5.05 -9.21 6.84
CA LEU A 274 5.96 -8.67 7.85
C LEU A 274 6.34 -7.23 7.52
N TYR A 275 6.31 -6.37 8.52
CA TYR A 275 6.71 -4.96 8.42
C TYR A 275 7.63 -4.64 9.59
N GLY A 276 8.76 -4.00 9.30
CA GLY A 276 9.69 -3.59 10.34
C GLY A 276 10.65 -2.50 9.91
N GLY A 277 11.38 -1.99 10.89
CA GLY A 277 12.33 -0.93 10.67
C GLY A 277 12.69 -0.19 11.94
N ARG A 278 13.56 0.81 11.79
CA ARG A 278 14.02 1.68 12.88
C ARG A 278 13.15 2.94 12.94
N TYR A 279 12.64 3.28 14.12
CA TYR A 279 11.60 4.30 14.31
C TYR A 279 11.90 5.29 15.46
N ASP A 280 13.14 5.81 15.51
CA ASP A 280 13.58 6.76 16.54
C ASP A 280 12.72 8.04 16.58
N ARG A 281 12.16 8.45 15.43
CA ARG A 281 11.26 9.63 15.34
C ARG A 281 10.03 9.49 16.24
N LEU A 282 9.48 8.28 16.35
CA LEU A 282 8.35 8.01 17.25
C LEU A 282 8.77 8.20 18.70
N MET A 283 9.94 7.66 19.09
CA MET A 283 10.46 7.78 20.45
C MET A 283 10.69 9.25 20.82
N SER A 284 11.33 10.02 19.95
CA SER A 284 11.56 11.46 20.17
C SER A 284 10.26 12.25 20.32
N ARG A 285 9.22 11.96 19.53
CA ARG A 285 7.89 12.61 19.68
C ARG A 285 7.22 12.30 21.01
N GLN A 286 7.53 11.16 21.61
CA GLN A 286 7.07 10.80 22.96
C GLN A 286 7.96 11.37 24.07
N GLY A 287 8.91 12.24 23.74
CA GLY A 287 9.84 12.85 24.70
C GLY A 287 10.90 11.89 25.23
N LYS A 288 11.28 10.88 24.42
CA LYS A 288 12.25 9.84 24.81
C LYS A 288 13.55 10.00 24.03
N GLU A 289 14.66 9.70 24.70
CA GLU A 289 16.02 9.84 24.15
C GLU A 289 16.54 8.52 23.55
N GLN A 290 15.86 7.40 23.81
CA GLN A 290 16.19 6.11 23.21
C GLN A 290 15.76 6.05 21.74
N GLY A 291 16.46 5.23 20.96
CA GLY A 291 16.00 4.76 19.66
C GLY A 291 15.14 3.51 19.79
N ALA A 292 14.61 3.04 18.66
CA ALA A 292 13.85 1.81 18.63
C ALA A 292 13.88 1.13 17.26
N ILE A 293 13.91 -0.20 17.25
CA ILE A 293 13.81 -1.03 16.06
C ILE A 293 12.98 -2.28 16.37
N GLY A 294 12.18 -2.72 15.41
CA GLY A 294 11.37 -3.91 15.57
C GLY A 294 10.59 -4.27 14.31
N PHE A 295 9.73 -5.26 14.45
CA PHE A 295 8.84 -5.68 13.38
C PHE A 295 7.57 -6.34 13.92
N GLY A 296 6.51 -6.28 13.12
CA GLY A 296 5.28 -7.05 13.29
C GLY A 296 5.06 -7.97 12.10
N MET A 297 4.54 -9.16 12.36
CA MET A 297 4.18 -10.16 11.36
C MET A 297 2.72 -10.60 11.55
N LYS A 298 1.94 -10.55 10.46
CA LYS A 298 0.56 -11.01 10.40
C LYS A 298 0.53 -12.54 10.33
N LEU A 299 -0.33 -13.16 11.14
CA LEU A 299 -0.52 -14.61 11.19
C LEU A 299 -1.80 -15.09 10.48
N ASN A 300 -2.75 -14.20 10.17
CA ASN A 300 -4.07 -14.55 9.62
C ASN A 300 -4.01 -15.49 8.41
N HIS A 301 -3.02 -15.30 7.54
CA HIS A 301 -2.89 -16.02 6.27
C HIS A 301 -1.90 -17.19 6.34
N VAL A 302 -1.27 -17.42 7.51
CA VAL A 302 -0.32 -18.52 7.70
C VAL A 302 -1.04 -19.87 7.62
N GLY A 303 -0.70 -20.65 6.59
CA GLY A 303 -1.29 -21.97 6.34
C GLY A 303 -2.67 -21.96 5.70
N GLN A 304 -3.21 -20.78 5.34
CA GLN A 304 -4.36 -20.72 4.45
C GLN A 304 -3.91 -21.06 3.03
N LYS A 305 -4.29 -22.24 2.53
CA LYS A 305 -4.14 -22.52 1.09
C LYS A 305 -5.13 -21.64 0.35
N VAL A 306 -4.63 -20.73 -0.49
CA VAL A 306 -5.52 -19.96 -1.35
C VAL A 306 -6.22 -20.93 -2.30
N PRO A 307 -7.55 -20.84 -2.54
CA PRO A 307 -8.32 -21.86 -3.27
C PRO A 307 -7.93 -22.14 -4.74
N THR A 308 -6.79 -21.65 -5.23
CA THR A 308 -6.40 -21.72 -6.64
C THR A 308 -5.18 -22.62 -6.93
N ASP A 309 -4.47 -23.11 -5.91
CA ASP A 309 -3.10 -23.63 -6.09
C ASP A 309 -2.96 -25.03 -6.71
N ASN A 310 -4.05 -25.75 -7.00
CA ASN A 310 -3.92 -27.05 -7.67
C ASN A 310 -3.92 -26.96 -9.21
N GLU A 311 -4.34 -25.84 -9.82
CA GLU A 311 -4.34 -25.68 -11.30
C GLU A 311 -3.79 -24.33 -11.81
N SER A 312 -3.62 -23.30 -10.96
CA SER A 312 -3.29 -21.94 -11.42
C SER A 312 -1.82 -21.51 -11.35
N SER A 313 -0.88 -22.39 -10.95
CA SER A 313 0.52 -21.99 -10.67
C SER A 313 1.25 -21.42 -11.89
N GLY A 314 0.76 -21.68 -13.11
CA GLY A 314 1.32 -21.14 -14.36
C GLY A 314 0.73 -19.82 -14.85
N TYR A 315 -0.42 -19.35 -14.33
CA TYR A 315 -1.12 -18.21 -14.93
C TYR A 315 -0.72 -16.86 -14.33
N LEU A 316 -0.76 -15.83 -15.18
CA LEU A 316 -0.85 -14.45 -14.75
C LEU A 316 -2.31 -14.03 -14.77
N ASN A 317 -2.84 -13.70 -13.61
CA ASN A 317 -4.24 -13.36 -13.38
C ASN A 317 -4.48 -11.87 -13.62
N ILE A 318 -5.46 -11.51 -14.46
CA ILE A 318 -5.68 -10.13 -14.89
C ILE A 318 -7.14 -9.75 -14.70
N ALA A 319 -7.42 -8.81 -13.81
CA ALA A 319 -8.77 -8.27 -13.61
C ALA A 319 -9.04 -7.09 -14.55
N LEU A 320 -10.07 -7.21 -15.38
CA LEU A 320 -10.52 -6.16 -16.27
C LEU A 320 -11.93 -5.69 -15.90
N PRO A 321 -12.25 -4.39 -16.09
CA PRO A 321 -13.57 -3.87 -15.83
C PRO A 321 -14.54 -4.37 -16.89
N LYS A 322 -15.71 -4.85 -16.48
CA LYS A 322 -16.75 -5.31 -17.41
C LYS A 322 -17.23 -4.18 -18.33
N GLY A 323 -17.37 -4.47 -19.61
CA GLY A 323 -17.90 -3.57 -20.64
C GLY A 323 -16.81 -2.94 -21.50
N ARG A 324 -17.14 -1.82 -22.15
CA ARG A 324 -16.33 -1.19 -23.21
C ARG A 324 -14.85 -0.97 -22.84
N MET A 325 -14.59 -0.61 -21.58
CA MET A 325 -13.22 -0.39 -21.11
C MET A 325 -12.41 -1.70 -21.09
N GLY A 326 -12.98 -2.78 -20.58
CA GLY A 326 -12.32 -4.09 -20.56
C GLY A 326 -12.04 -4.61 -21.97
N ASP A 327 -13.01 -4.44 -22.88
CA ASP A 327 -12.86 -4.85 -24.28
C ASP A 327 -11.70 -4.09 -24.95
N ALA A 328 -11.65 -2.76 -24.77
CA ALA A 328 -10.62 -1.92 -25.36
C ALA A 328 -9.21 -2.22 -24.79
N VAL A 329 -9.11 -2.53 -23.50
CA VAL A 329 -7.85 -2.94 -22.86
C VAL A 329 -7.40 -4.30 -23.36
N TYR A 330 -8.31 -5.25 -23.53
CA TYR A 330 -7.98 -6.56 -24.08
C TYR A 330 -7.52 -6.46 -25.54
N ASP A 331 -8.13 -5.59 -26.34
CA ASP A 331 -7.66 -5.28 -27.69
C ASP A 331 -6.26 -4.68 -27.69
N LEU A 332 -5.95 -3.79 -26.73
CA LEU A 332 -4.60 -3.25 -26.53
C LEU A 332 -3.60 -4.37 -26.20
N PHE A 333 -3.95 -5.30 -25.31
CA PHE A 333 -3.09 -6.43 -24.95
C PHE A 333 -2.84 -7.35 -26.16
N THR A 334 -3.86 -7.53 -26.99
CA THR A 334 -3.77 -8.33 -28.21
C THR A 334 -2.86 -7.65 -29.24
N LYS A 335 -2.99 -6.33 -29.45
CA LYS A 335 -2.13 -5.54 -30.34
C LYS A 335 -0.67 -5.50 -29.86
N ALA A 336 -0.48 -5.45 -28.55
CA ALA A 336 0.84 -5.51 -27.92
C ALA A 336 1.49 -6.91 -28.00
N GLY A 337 0.80 -7.92 -28.52
CA GLY A 337 1.29 -9.30 -28.55
C GLY A 337 1.48 -9.88 -27.13
N VAL A 338 0.63 -9.46 -26.19
CA VAL A 338 0.55 -9.98 -24.83
C VAL A 338 -0.51 -11.09 -24.73
N ALA A 339 -1.65 -10.91 -25.40
CA ALA A 339 -2.78 -11.84 -25.37
C ALA A 339 -3.09 -12.40 -26.77
N ALA A 340 -3.58 -13.63 -26.82
CA ALA A 340 -4.06 -14.28 -28.04
C ALA A 340 -5.34 -13.62 -28.54
N GLN A 341 -5.57 -13.62 -29.86
CA GLN A 341 -6.78 -13.07 -30.46
C GLN A 341 -8.01 -13.93 -30.17
N GLY A 342 -9.14 -13.30 -29.86
CA GLY A 342 -10.45 -13.95 -29.85
C GLY A 342 -10.77 -14.80 -28.63
N VAL A 343 -10.05 -14.64 -27.52
CA VAL A 343 -10.39 -15.26 -26.22
C VAL A 343 -11.69 -14.65 -25.65
N PHE A 344 -11.96 -13.37 -25.97
CA PHE A 344 -13.14 -12.61 -25.54
C PHE A 344 -14.41 -12.82 -26.41
N LYS A 345 -14.59 -14.00 -27.00
CA LYS A 345 -15.70 -14.23 -27.96
C LYS A 345 -17.01 -14.73 -27.34
N ASP A 346 -17.05 -15.07 -26.04
CA ASP A 346 -18.25 -15.60 -25.37
C ASP A 346 -18.76 -14.67 -24.26
N ASN A 347 -19.93 -14.07 -24.49
CA ASN A 347 -20.45 -12.92 -23.73
C ASN A 347 -21.13 -13.29 -22.38
N ARG A 348 -20.97 -14.55 -21.92
CA ARG A 348 -21.57 -15.05 -20.66
C ARG A 348 -20.55 -15.49 -19.62
N GLN A 349 -19.31 -15.75 -20.01
CA GLN A 349 -18.27 -16.16 -19.07
C GLN A 349 -17.66 -14.93 -18.40
N LEU A 350 -17.29 -15.05 -17.12
CA LEU A 350 -16.59 -14.00 -16.37
C LEU A 350 -15.11 -14.30 -16.21
N ILE A 351 -14.68 -15.51 -16.59
CA ILE A 351 -13.30 -15.97 -16.50
C ILE A 351 -12.92 -16.52 -17.87
N PHE A 352 -11.78 -16.08 -18.40
CA PHE A 352 -11.27 -16.51 -19.68
C PHE A 352 -9.80 -16.90 -19.57
N CYS A 353 -9.40 -17.98 -20.21
CA CYS A 353 -8.02 -18.47 -20.20
C CYS A 353 -7.41 -18.37 -21.59
N ASP A 354 -6.28 -17.66 -21.67
CA ASP A 354 -5.34 -17.73 -22.77
C ASP A 354 -4.29 -18.78 -22.44
N GLU A 355 -4.47 -19.98 -22.98
CA GLU A 355 -3.57 -21.11 -22.74
C GLU A 355 -2.17 -20.92 -23.31
N GLU A 356 -2.05 -20.18 -24.41
CA GLU A 356 -0.80 -19.95 -25.14
C GLU A 356 0.12 -19.04 -24.33
N ASN A 357 -0.41 -17.91 -23.85
CA ASN A 357 0.35 -16.93 -23.07
C ASN A 357 0.26 -17.17 -21.55
N LYS A 358 -0.47 -18.21 -21.14
CA LYS A 358 -0.81 -18.54 -19.76
C LYS A 358 -1.41 -17.35 -19.02
N LEU A 359 -2.32 -16.62 -19.64
CA LEU A 359 -3.04 -15.50 -19.02
C LEU A 359 -4.44 -15.93 -18.63
N ARG A 360 -4.92 -15.46 -17.48
CA ARG A 360 -6.30 -15.70 -17.05
C ARG A 360 -6.96 -14.36 -16.74
N PHE A 361 -7.96 -14.01 -17.54
CA PHE A 361 -8.69 -12.76 -17.43
C PHE A 361 -9.96 -12.95 -16.61
N PHE A 362 -10.28 -11.99 -15.74
CA PHE A 362 -11.53 -11.92 -14.99
C PHE A 362 -12.25 -10.63 -15.32
N LEU A 363 -13.54 -10.71 -15.62
CA LEU A 363 -14.39 -9.54 -15.79
C LEU A 363 -15.16 -9.27 -14.50
N VAL A 364 -14.85 -8.14 -13.86
CA VAL A 364 -15.47 -7.72 -12.60
C VAL A 364 -16.07 -6.33 -12.76
N LYS A 365 -16.86 -5.88 -11.78
CA LYS A 365 -17.36 -4.51 -11.79
C LYS A 365 -16.16 -3.54 -11.66
N PRO A 366 -16.19 -2.36 -12.30
CA PRO A 366 -15.09 -1.41 -12.21
C PRO A 366 -14.68 -1.06 -10.77
N SER A 367 -15.65 -0.90 -9.88
CA SER A 367 -15.45 -0.64 -8.45
C SER A 367 -14.65 -1.72 -7.72
N ASP A 368 -14.68 -2.94 -8.23
CA ASP A 368 -14.17 -4.12 -7.54
C ASP A 368 -12.77 -4.49 -8.06
N VAL A 369 -12.32 -3.96 -9.22
CA VAL A 369 -11.02 -4.33 -9.81
C VAL A 369 -9.87 -4.11 -8.83
N ALA A 370 -9.83 -2.95 -8.17
CA ALA A 370 -8.77 -2.63 -7.22
C ALA A 370 -8.72 -3.63 -6.06
N ILE A 371 -9.89 -4.06 -5.56
CA ILE A 371 -10.06 -5.03 -4.48
C ILE A 371 -9.46 -6.38 -4.88
N TYR A 372 -9.79 -6.87 -6.09
CA TYR A 372 -9.26 -8.15 -6.59
C TYR A 372 -7.74 -8.14 -6.72
N VAL A 373 -7.15 -7.00 -7.06
CA VAL A 373 -5.69 -6.83 -7.17
C VAL A 373 -5.05 -6.71 -5.78
N GLU A 374 -5.62 -5.91 -4.88
CA GLU A 374 -5.12 -5.73 -3.51
C GLU A 374 -5.06 -7.06 -2.74
N HIS A 375 -6.11 -7.87 -2.82
CA HIS A 375 -6.14 -9.22 -2.23
C HIS A 375 -5.37 -10.29 -3.05
N GLY A 376 -4.73 -9.89 -4.16
CA GLY A 376 -3.93 -10.73 -5.06
C GLY A 376 -4.70 -11.86 -5.74
N VAL A 377 -6.02 -11.77 -5.83
CA VAL A 377 -6.84 -12.63 -6.72
C VAL A 377 -6.43 -12.38 -8.17
N ALA A 378 -6.19 -11.11 -8.50
CA ALA A 378 -5.55 -10.69 -9.73
C ALA A 378 -4.12 -10.20 -9.46
N ASP A 379 -3.22 -10.56 -10.35
CA ASP A 379 -1.83 -10.11 -10.35
C ASP A 379 -1.73 -8.69 -10.92
N ILE A 380 -2.51 -8.42 -11.98
CA ILE A 380 -2.64 -7.14 -12.67
C ILE A 380 -4.12 -6.77 -12.73
N GLY A 381 -4.45 -5.49 -12.66
CA GLY A 381 -5.79 -5.01 -12.99
C GLY A 381 -5.78 -3.71 -13.78
N VAL A 382 -6.91 -3.39 -14.41
CA VAL A 382 -7.13 -2.08 -15.03
C VAL A 382 -8.32 -1.37 -14.41
N VAL A 383 -8.07 -0.21 -13.81
CA VAL A 383 -9.04 0.50 -12.96
C VAL A 383 -8.94 2.00 -13.18
N GLY A 384 -10.06 2.72 -13.06
CA GLY A 384 -10.07 4.18 -13.17
C GLY A 384 -9.32 4.86 -12.03
N LYS A 385 -8.62 5.95 -12.31
CA LYS A 385 -7.92 6.74 -11.30
C LYS A 385 -8.88 7.27 -10.23
N ASP A 386 -10.11 7.60 -10.62
CA ASP A 386 -11.22 7.96 -9.73
C ASP A 386 -11.49 6.88 -8.67
N ILE A 387 -11.56 5.62 -9.09
CA ILE A 387 -11.78 4.48 -8.18
C ILE A 387 -10.57 4.27 -7.27
N LEU A 388 -9.35 4.42 -7.77
CA LEU A 388 -8.13 4.32 -6.95
C LEU A 388 -8.06 5.42 -5.88
N MET A 389 -8.37 6.66 -6.25
CA MET A 389 -8.39 7.79 -5.33
C MET A 389 -9.47 7.63 -4.25
N GLU A 390 -10.63 7.07 -4.62
CA GLU A 390 -11.74 6.85 -3.69
C GLU A 390 -11.49 5.66 -2.75
N SER A 391 -11.07 4.52 -3.29
CA SER A 391 -10.85 3.27 -2.54
C SER A 391 -9.58 3.27 -1.69
N LYS A 392 -8.55 4.05 -2.09
CA LYS A 392 -7.21 4.04 -1.48
C LYS A 392 -6.62 2.63 -1.38
N ALA A 393 -6.88 1.80 -2.38
CA ALA A 393 -6.40 0.43 -2.47
C ALA A 393 -4.86 0.38 -2.42
N GLU A 394 -4.31 -0.58 -1.67
CA GLU A 394 -2.85 -0.81 -1.59
C GLU A 394 -2.36 -1.61 -2.80
N VAL A 395 -2.20 -0.91 -3.93
CA VAL A 395 -1.72 -1.45 -5.20
C VAL A 395 -0.64 -0.54 -5.79
N ILE A 396 0.20 -1.12 -6.66
CA ILE A 396 1.20 -0.36 -7.42
C ILE A 396 0.51 0.22 -8.67
N GLU A 397 0.31 1.54 -8.74
CA GLU A 397 -0.18 2.24 -9.93
C GLU A 397 0.95 2.44 -10.95
N PHE A 398 1.15 1.43 -11.80
CA PHE A 398 2.36 1.34 -12.61
C PHE A 398 2.31 2.14 -13.92
N LEU A 399 1.17 2.14 -14.62
CA LEU A 399 1.04 2.74 -15.96
C LEU A 399 -0.31 3.44 -16.16
N ASP A 400 -0.28 4.65 -16.71
CA ASP A 400 -1.45 5.33 -17.26
C ASP A 400 -1.69 4.83 -18.68
N LEU A 401 -2.88 4.33 -18.96
CA LEU A 401 -3.24 3.84 -20.30
C LEU A 401 -3.78 4.95 -21.20
N HIS A 402 -4.06 6.14 -20.66
CA HIS A 402 -4.68 7.26 -21.38
C HIS A 402 -6.03 6.91 -22.03
N MET A 403 -6.74 5.92 -21.47
CA MET A 403 -8.06 5.46 -21.93
C MET A 403 -9.16 5.93 -20.98
N GLY A 404 -10.35 6.23 -21.51
CA GLY A 404 -11.49 6.69 -20.73
C GLY A 404 -11.24 8.00 -19.99
N VAL A 405 -10.56 8.94 -20.66
CA VAL A 405 -10.17 10.22 -20.07
C VAL A 405 -11.42 11.02 -19.68
N CYS A 406 -11.53 11.31 -18.40
CA CYS A 406 -12.59 12.13 -17.82
C CYS A 406 -12.02 12.94 -16.66
N ARG A 407 -12.88 13.65 -15.92
CA ARG A 407 -12.49 14.36 -14.70
C ARG A 407 -13.60 14.25 -13.65
N LEU A 408 -13.24 14.16 -12.37
CA LEU A 408 -14.20 14.42 -11.31
C LEU A 408 -14.46 15.92 -11.24
N ALA A 409 -15.73 16.27 -11.11
CA ALA A 409 -16.15 17.66 -11.00
C ALA A 409 -17.35 17.80 -10.07
N VAL A 410 -17.47 18.99 -9.48
CA VAL A 410 -18.69 19.46 -8.83
C VAL A 410 -19.61 19.99 -9.92
N ALA A 411 -20.85 19.50 -9.94
CA ALA A 411 -21.89 20.01 -10.82
C ALA A 411 -23.13 20.43 -10.02
N ALA A 412 -23.79 21.48 -10.48
CA ALA A 412 -24.97 22.06 -9.85
C ALA A 412 -25.96 22.54 -10.92
N ARG A 413 -27.17 22.88 -10.51
CA ARG A 413 -28.11 23.59 -11.40
C ARG A 413 -27.54 24.96 -11.76
N THR A 414 -27.87 25.48 -12.95
CA THR A 414 -27.40 26.80 -13.42
C THR A 414 -27.83 27.96 -12.51
N ASP A 415 -28.91 27.81 -11.76
CA ASP A 415 -29.41 28.79 -10.79
C ASP A 415 -28.90 28.57 -9.35
N PHE A 416 -27.93 27.67 -9.17
CA PHE A 416 -27.38 27.37 -7.85
C PHE A 416 -26.56 28.52 -7.28
N GLU A 417 -26.92 28.94 -6.06
CA GLU A 417 -26.13 29.81 -5.21
C GLU A 417 -25.83 29.11 -3.88
N ASP A 418 -24.58 29.15 -3.43
CA ASP A 418 -24.17 28.48 -2.20
C ASP A 418 -24.60 29.27 -0.95
N ASP A 419 -25.30 28.59 -0.03
CA ASP A 419 -25.74 29.12 1.26
C ASP A 419 -24.80 28.68 2.38
N PHE A 420 -23.88 29.57 2.75
CA PHE A 420 -22.89 29.34 3.79
C PHE A 420 -23.47 29.24 5.21
N SER A 421 -24.76 29.54 5.42
CA SER A 421 -25.40 29.44 6.75
C SER A 421 -25.67 28.00 7.20
N ARG A 422 -25.68 27.05 6.25
CA ARG A 422 -25.94 25.62 6.50
C ARG A 422 -24.87 24.74 5.84
N PRO A 423 -24.75 23.46 6.24
CA PRO A 423 -23.98 22.48 5.48
C PRO A 423 -24.51 22.35 4.05
N LEU A 424 -23.60 22.30 3.08
CA LEU A 424 -23.93 22.04 1.68
C LEU A 424 -24.25 20.55 1.51
N ARG A 425 -25.42 20.20 0.94
CA ARG A 425 -25.77 18.81 0.67
C ARG A 425 -25.15 18.38 -0.65
N VAL A 426 -24.32 17.34 -0.63
CA VAL A 426 -23.58 16.86 -1.79
C VAL A 426 -23.90 15.39 -2.04
N SER A 427 -24.50 15.09 -3.19
CA SER A 427 -24.67 13.69 -3.62
C SER A 427 -23.48 13.21 -4.43
N THR A 428 -22.96 12.01 -4.14
CA THR A 428 -21.73 11.52 -4.79
C THR A 428 -21.61 10.00 -4.73
N LYS A 429 -20.93 9.42 -5.73
CA LYS A 429 -20.40 8.03 -5.66
C LYS A 429 -19.06 7.96 -4.93
N TYR A 430 -18.42 9.12 -4.72
CA TYR A 430 -17.04 9.26 -4.25
C TYR A 430 -16.97 10.03 -2.91
N PRO A 431 -17.53 9.48 -1.82
CA PRO A 431 -17.60 10.18 -0.54
C PRO A 431 -16.23 10.58 0.03
N GLN A 432 -15.17 9.78 -0.16
CA GLN A 432 -13.84 10.11 0.36
C GLN A 432 -13.21 11.28 -0.40
N ILE A 433 -13.23 11.24 -1.73
CA ILE A 433 -12.71 12.34 -2.57
C ILE A 433 -13.50 13.62 -2.28
N THR A 434 -14.83 13.52 -2.24
CA THR A 434 -15.72 14.65 -1.98
C THR A 434 -15.46 15.26 -0.61
N ARG A 435 -15.33 14.43 0.44
CA ARG A 435 -14.99 14.89 1.80
C ARG A 435 -13.67 15.65 1.81
N GLN A 436 -12.63 15.08 1.20
CA GLN A 436 -11.30 15.67 1.19
C GLN A 436 -11.27 16.99 0.42
N PHE A 437 -11.98 17.08 -0.69
CA PHE A 437 -12.12 18.29 -1.49
C PHE A 437 -12.74 19.44 -0.68
N TYR A 438 -13.90 19.24 -0.07
CA TYR A 438 -14.56 20.30 0.70
C TYR A 438 -13.89 20.62 2.04
N GLN A 439 -13.23 19.65 2.67
CA GLN A 439 -12.35 19.91 3.82
C GLN A 439 -11.21 20.86 3.46
N GLY A 440 -10.60 20.69 2.29
CA GLY A 440 -9.56 21.60 1.77
C GLY A 440 -10.05 23.02 1.52
N LEU A 441 -11.34 23.19 1.23
CA LEU A 441 -12.01 24.49 1.08
C LEU A 441 -12.52 25.08 2.40
N GLY A 442 -12.48 24.33 3.51
CA GLY A 442 -13.08 24.74 4.77
C GLY A 442 -14.62 24.82 4.73
N ARG A 443 -15.27 24.12 3.80
CA ARG A 443 -16.74 24.13 3.63
C ARG A 443 -17.37 22.94 4.35
N SER A 444 -18.33 23.22 5.24
CA SER A 444 -19.15 22.18 5.88
C SER A 444 -20.10 21.54 4.86
N VAL A 445 -20.11 20.20 4.80
CA VAL A 445 -20.93 19.43 3.87
C VAL A 445 -21.67 18.28 4.55
N GLU A 446 -22.88 17.99 4.05
CA GLU A 446 -23.63 16.77 4.31
C GLU A 446 -23.49 15.86 3.07
N LEU A 447 -22.84 14.70 3.22
CA LEU A 447 -22.59 13.79 2.11
C LEU A 447 -23.71 12.75 2.00
N ILE A 448 -24.27 12.64 0.79
CA ILE A 448 -25.29 11.66 0.44
C ILE A 448 -24.67 10.69 -0.59
N GLN A 449 -24.38 9.47 -0.15
CA GLN A 449 -23.79 8.47 -1.06
C GLN A 449 -24.85 7.87 -1.98
N LEU A 450 -24.62 7.93 -3.29
CA LEU A 450 -25.45 7.32 -4.32
C LEU A 450 -24.61 6.36 -5.17
N HIS A 451 -25.26 5.35 -5.77
CA HIS A 451 -24.57 4.37 -6.63
C HIS A 451 -24.82 4.58 -8.13
N GLY A 452 -25.82 5.38 -8.51
CA GLY A 452 -26.21 5.64 -9.89
C GLY A 452 -27.22 6.78 -10.00
N SER A 453 -27.40 7.29 -11.21
CA SER A 453 -28.33 8.40 -11.53
C SER A 453 -28.18 9.60 -10.59
N ILE A 454 -26.94 10.06 -10.39
CA ILE A 454 -26.62 11.10 -9.41
C ILE A 454 -27.22 12.45 -9.86
N GLU A 455 -27.33 12.66 -11.17
CA GLU A 455 -27.86 13.86 -11.81
C GLU A 455 -29.32 14.16 -11.39
N LEU A 456 -30.07 13.13 -10.97
CA LEU A 456 -31.43 13.30 -10.45
C LEU A 456 -31.48 13.92 -9.06
N ALA A 457 -30.39 13.85 -8.28
CA ALA A 457 -30.40 14.26 -6.88
C ALA A 457 -30.69 15.76 -6.69
N PRO A 458 -30.05 16.69 -7.45
CA PRO A 458 -30.43 18.10 -7.39
C PRO A 458 -31.83 18.38 -7.93
N LEU A 459 -32.25 17.67 -8.97
CA LEU A 459 -33.57 17.85 -9.60
C LEU A 459 -34.72 17.49 -8.65
N LEU A 460 -34.52 16.48 -7.80
CA LEU A 460 -35.50 16.04 -6.82
C LEU A 460 -35.32 16.68 -5.43
N GLY A 461 -34.38 17.61 -5.28
CA GLY A 461 -34.10 18.32 -4.04
C GLY A 461 -33.39 17.48 -2.96
N LEU A 462 -32.83 16.32 -3.33
CA LEU A 462 -32.06 15.46 -2.44
C LEU A 462 -30.74 16.11 -2.03
N SER A 463 -30.05 16.75 -2.96
CA SER A 463 -28.81 17.50 -2.70
C SER A 463 -28.81 18.86 -3.41
N ASP A 464 -27.90 19.73 -2.98
CA ASP A 464 -27.73 21.04 -3.60
C ASP A 464 -26.80 20.94 -4.83
N VAL A 465 -25.75 20.11 -4.71
CA VAL A 465 -24.78 19.83 -5.78
C VAL A 465 -24.48 18.33 -5.86
N ILE A 466 -23.78 17.93 -6.91
CA ILE A 466 -23.25 16.58 -7.08
C ILE A 466 -21.75 16.58 -7.31
N VAL A 467 -21.10 15.47 -6.96
CA VAL A 467 -19.75 15.15 -7.40
C VAL A 467 -19.78 13.84 -8.17
N ASP A 468 -19.47 13.89 -9.46
CA ASP A 468 -19.34 12.71 -10.33
C ASP A 468 -18.24 12.92 -11.38
N ILE A 469 -17.93 11.85 -12.12
CA ILE A 469 -17.06 11.92 -13.29
C ILE A 469 -17.78 12.56 -14.48
N VAL A 470 -17.05 13.36 -15.24
CA VAL A 470 -17.53 14.07 -16.43
C VAL A 470 -16.57 13.84 -17.58
N GLU A 471 -17.07 13.21 -18.64
CA GLU A 471 -16.37 13.06 -19.91
C GLU A 471 -16.72 14.26 -20.82
N THR A 472 -17.81 14.17 -21.61
CA THR A 472 -18.26 15.25 -22.51
C THR A 472 -19.13 16.31 -21.83
N GLY A 473 -19.75 15.98 -20.69
CA GLY A 473 -20.74 16.82 -20.02
C GLY A 473 -22.14 16.81 -20.65
N THR A 474 -22.41 15.94 -21.63
CA THR A 474 -23.72 15.84 -22.29
C THR A 474 -24.82 15.48 -21.29
N THR A 475 -24.58 14.46 -20.45
CA THR A 475 -25.56 14.00 -19.43
C THR A 475 -25.92 15.09 -18.44
N LEU A 476 -24.96 15.92 -18.01
CA LEU A 476 -25.22 17.04 -17.11
C LEU A 476 -26.13 18.08 -17.77
N LYS A 477 -25.83 18.46 -19.02
CA LYS A 477 -26.62 19.42 -19.78
C LYS A 477 -28.04 18.94 -20.04
N GLU A 478 -28.23 17.66 -20.31
CA GLU A 478 -29.55 17.04 -20.49
C GLU A 478 -30.41 17.06 -19.21
N ASN A 479 -29.78 17.30 -18.05
CA ASN A 479 -30.43 17.37 -16.75
C ASN A 479 -30.33 18.78 -16.12
N ASP A 480 -30.11 19.82 -16.93
CA ASP A 480 -30.00 21.22 -16.48
C ASP A 480 -28.92 21.46 -15.40
N LEU A 481 -27.82 20.69 -15.47
CA LEU A 481 -26.66 20.83 -14.61
C LEU A 481 -25.45 21.36 -15.39
N GLU A 482 -24.63 22.14 -14.71
CA GLU A 482 -23.34 22.62 -15.21
C GLU A 482 -22.21 22.31 -14.23
N VAL A 483 -21.01 22.14 -14.78
CA VAL A 483 -19.80 21.98 -13.98
C VAL A 483 -19.43 23.34 -13.41
N ILE A 484 -19.39 23.43 -12.09
CA ILE A 484 -19.00 24.65 -11.37
C ILE A 484 -17.54 24.61 -10.92
N GLN A 485 -16.96 23.42 -10.74
CA GLN A 485 -15.58 23.27 -10.28
C GLN A 485 -15.00 21.90 -10.65
N ASP A 486 -13.81 21.89 -11.25
CA ASP A 486 -13.06 20.65 -11.48
C ASP A 486 -12.32 20.23 -10.20
N ILE A 487 -12.28 18.91 -9.94
CA ILE A 487 -11.61 18.32 -8.77
C ILE A 487 -10.30 17.65 -9.18
N ALA A 488 -10.36 16.67 -10.09
CA ALA A 488 -9.20 15.90 -10.51
C ALA A 488 -9.41 15.20 -11.86
N PRO A 489 -8.37 15.03 -12.69
CA PRO A 489 -8.46 14.19 -13.89
C PRO A 489 -8.56 12.70 -13.53
N SER A 490 -9.19 11.91 -14.39
CA SER A 490 -9.21 10.45 -14.32
C SER A 490 -8.98 9.79 -15.68
N SER A 491 -8.28 8.66 -15.66
CA SER A 491 -8.02 7.78 -16.78
C SER A 491 -7.85 6.34 -16.28
N ALA A 492 -7.91 5.37 -17.18
CA ALA A 492 -7.62 3.98 -16.84
C ALA A 492 -6.14 3.79 -16.46
N ARG A 493 -5.91 3.09 -15.35
CA ARG A 493 -4.61 2.78 -14.78
C ARG A 493 -4.40 1.28 -14.74
N LEU A 494 -3.23 0.83 -15.19
CA LEU A 494 -2.77 -0.54 -14.95
C LEU A 494 -2.13 -0.60 -13.58
N VAL A 495 -2.71 -1.44 -12.71
CA VAL A 495 -2.29 -1.63 -11.32
C VAL A 495 -1.81 -3.05 -11.07
N ILE A 496 -0.97 -3.24 -10.06
CA ILE A 496 -0.31 -4.51 -9.76
C ILE A 496 -0.38 -4.78 -8.26
N ASN A 497 -0.57 -6.06 -7.89
CA ASN A 497 -0.46 -6.49 -6.51
C ASN A 497 1.00 -6.39 -6.00
N HIS A 498 1.21 -5.91 -4.78
CA HIS A 498 2.55 -5.77 -4.20
C HIS A 498 3.29 -7.11 -4.07
N ALA A 499 2.64 -8.16 -3.56
CA ALA A 499 3.25 -9.48 -3.40
C ALA A 499 3.58 -10.11 -4.76
N THR A 500 2.64 -10.07 -5.72
CA THR A 500 2.91 -10.64 -7.05
C THR A 500 4.04 -9.91 -7.77
N TRP A 501 4.16 -8.58 -7.65
CA TRP A 501 5.31 -7.86 -8.21
C TRP A 501 6.64 -8.49 -7.77
N ARG A 502 6.71 -9.06 -6.56
CA ARG A 502 7.94 -9.68 -6.06
C ARG A 502 8.21 -11.06 -6.66
N PHE A 503 7.18 -11.88 -6.81
CA PHE A 503 7.34 -13.27 -7.26
C PHE A 503 7.25 -13.44 -8.78
N LYS A 504 6.58 -12.54 -9.50
CA LYS A 504 6.39 -12.60 -10.97
C LYS A 504 6.94 -11.36 -11.70
N GLN A 505 7.93 -10.67 -11.12
CA GLN A 505 8.44 -9.38 -11.59
C GLN A 505 8.77 -9.35 -13.09
N GLU A 506 9.59 -10.30 -13.55
CA GLU A 506 10.08 -10.35 -14.92
C GLU A 506 8.93 -10.46 -15.93
N ARG A 507 7.99 -11.39 -15.66
CA ARG A 507 6.82 -11.62 -16.51
C ARG A 507 5.90 -10.41 -16.56
N ILE A 508 5.63 -9.79 -15.40
CA ILE A 508 4.81 -8.58 -15.31
C ILE A 508 5.49 -7.42 -16.06
N GLN A 509 6.79 -7.27 -15.88
CA GLN A 509 7.57 -6.21 -16.53
C GLN A 509 7.53 -6.35 -18.06
N THR A 510 7.68 -7.57 -18.60
CA THR A 510 7.52 -7.83 -20.04
C THR A 510 6.14 -7.44 -20.57
N VAL A 511 5.06 -7.76 -19.83
CA VAL A 511 3.70 -7.36 -20.21
C VAL A 511 3.59 -5.84 -20.28
N ILE A 512 4.08 -5.15 -19.26
CA ILE A 512 3.98 -3.70 -19.16
C ILE A 512 4.78 -3.00 -20.26
N GLU A 513 6.00 -3.48 -20.55
CA GLU A 513 6.85 -2.91 -21.60
C GLU A 513 6.19 -3.02 -22.97
N LYS A 514 5.65 -4.20 -23.31
CA LYS A 514 4.88 -4.40 -24.55
C LYS A 514 3.66 -3.51 -24.65
N VAL A 515 2.89 -3.37 -23.56
CA VAL A 515 1.71 -2.49 -23.53
C VAL A 515 2.11 -1.03 -23.70
N ARG A 516 3.18 -0.61 -23.02
CA ARG A 516 3.68 0.77 -23.08
C ARG A 516 4.16 1.17 -24.47
N GLU A 517 4.75 0.25 -25.24
CA GLU A 517 5.17 0.51 -26.62
C GLU A 517 3.99 0.75 -27.59
N GLN A 518 2.76 0.40 -27.20
CA GLN A 518 1.55 0.61 -27.99
C GLN A 518 0.76 1.88 -27.61
N LEU A 519 1.12 2.53 -26.51
CA LEU A 519 0.55 3.79 -26.04
C LEU A 519 1.31 4.96 -26.66
#